data_AF-A0A0S2HVP4-F1
#
_entry.id   AF-A0A0S2HVP4-F1
#
_cell.length_a   1.000
_cell.length_b   1.000
_cell.length_c   1.000
_cell.angle_alpha   90.00
_cell.angle_beta   90.00
_cell.angle_gamma   90.00
#
_symmetry.space_group_name_H-M   'P 1'
#
loop_
_entity.id
_entity.type
_entity.pdbx_description
1 polymer ?
#
loop_
_entity_poly.entity_id
_entity_poly.type
_entity_poly.pdbx_seq_one_letter_code
_entity_poly.pdbx_strand_id
1 'polypeptide(L)' 'MQIAELKLELFRRIDSLSEKELFQLYAQIKDILDTSKGYTLSPEEEKAIKEAEETTEHKYTHEDIVAEAKAKYPNLNIK' A
#
# COMPACT_ATOMS: atom_id res chain seq x y z
N MET A 1 -26.60 0.60 -5.68
CA MET A 1 -26.05 -0.73 -5.36
C MET A 1 -25.03 -0.54 -4.24
N GLN A 2 -25.31 -1.05 -3.04
CA GLN A 2 -24.45 -0.82 -1.88
C GLN A 2 -23.24 -1.77 -1.91
N ILE A 3 -22.07 -1.31 -1.45
CA ILE A 3 -20.82 -2.09 -1.42
C ILE A 3 -20.99 -3.46 -0.74
N ALA A 4 -21.86 -3.55 0.28
CA ALA A 4 -22.15 -4.79 0.97
C ALA A 4 -22.88 -5.82 0.08
N GLU A 5 -23.81 -5.37 -0.76
CA GLU A 5 -24.53 -6.23 -1.71
C GLU A 5 -23.56 -6.78 -2.77
N LEU A 6 -22.65 -5.93 -3.23
CA LEU A 6 -21.65 -6.27 -4.23
C LEU A 6 -20.64 -7.31 -3.70
N LYS A 7 -20.23 -7.19 -2.42
CA LYS A 7 -19.39 -8.19 -1.74
C LYS A 7 -20.10 -9.53 -1.59
N LEU A 8 -21.36 -9.53 -1.17
CA LEU A 8 -22.17 -10.75 -1.02
C LEU A 8 -22.36 -11.47 -2.36
N GLU A 9 -22.62 -10.73 -3.42
CA GLU A 9 -22.75 -11.28 -4.77
C GLU A 9 -21.44 -11.90 -5.26
N LEU A 10 -20.30 -11.26 -4.95
CA LEU A 10 -18.97 -11.78 -5.26
C LEU A 10 -18.71 -13.12 -4.56
N PHE A 11 -18.99 -13.22 -3.26
CA PHE A 11 -18.80 -14.47 -2.51
C PHE A 11 -19.69 -15.58 -3.04
N ARG A 12 -20.97 -15.31 -3.32
CA ARG A 12 -21.88 -16.30 -3.91
C ARG A 12 -21.39 -16.81 -5.27
N ARG A 13 -20.82 -15.93 -6.09
CA ARG A 13 -20.21 -16.33 -7.37
C ARG A 13 -19.01 -17.23 -7.17
N ILE A 14 -18.12 -16.89 -6.23
CA ILE A 14 -16.93 -17.71 -5.92
C ILE A 14 -17.35 -19.09 -5.41
N ASP A 15 -18.31 -19.15 -4.49
CA ASP A 15 -18.82 -20.41 -3.91
C ASP A 15 -19.51 -21.30 -4.95
N SER A 16 -20.00 -20.72 -6.05
CA SER A 16 -20.66 -21.47 -7.13
C SER A 16 -19.70 -22.13 -8.13
N LEU A 17 -18.40 -21.82 -8.05
CA LEU A 17 -17.40 -22.34 -8.98
C LEU A 17 -16.94 -23.75 -8.56
N SER A 18 -16.72 -24.60 -9.55
CA SER A 18 -15.95 -25.83 -9.36
C SER A 18 -14.46 -25.51 -9.10
N GLU A 19 -13.73 -26.45 -8.51
CA GLU A 19 -12.29 -26.30 -8.23
C GLU A 19 -11.48 -25.92 -9.48
N LYS A 20 -11.83 -26.50 -10.63
CA LYS A 20 -11.20 -26.20 -11.92
C LYS A 20 -11.48 -24.76 -12.38
N GLU A 21 -12.72 -24.29 -12.24
CA GLU A 21 -13.12 -22.93 -12.62
C GLU A 21 -12.53 -21.90 -11.68
N LEU A 22 -12.47 -22.21 -10.38
CA LEU A 22 -11.83 -21.37 -9.38
C LEU A 22 -10.34 -21.19 -9.68
N PHE A 23 -9.64 -22.27 -10.03
CA PHE A 23 -8.23 -22.21 -10.42
C PHE A 23 -8.01 -21.34 -11.66
N GLN A 24 -8.88 -21.46 -12.67
CA GLN A 24 -8.80 -20.64 -13.88
C GLN A 24 -9.04 -19.16 -13.57
N LEU A 25 -10.05 -18.84 -12.76
CA LEU A 25 -10.34 -17.48 -12.35
C LEU A 25 -9.18 -16.89 -11.53
N TYR A 26 -8.61 -17.67 -10.61
CA TYR A 26 -7.42 -17.28 -9.84
C TYR A 26 -6.23 -16.97 -10.76
N ALA A 27 -5.93 -17.83 -11.73
CA ALA A 27 -4.85 -17.62 -12.68
C ALA A 27 -5.05 -16.33 -13.49
N GLN A 28 -6.27 -16.04 -13.95
CA GLN A 28 -6.59 -14.80 -14.67
C GLN A 28 -6.42 -13.56 -13.79
N ILE A 29 -6.89 -13.60 -12.54
CA ILE A 29 -6.71 -12.48 -11.60
C ILE A 29 -5.23 -12.27 -11.33
N LYS A 30 -4.48 -13.35 -11.10
CA LYS A 30 -3.04 -13.30 -10.87
C LYS A 30 -2.31 -12.73 -12.08
N ASP A 31 -2.62 -13.15 -13.29
CA ASP A 31 -2.01 -12.59 -14.51
C ASP A 31 -2.30 -11.09 -14.66
N ILE A 32 -3.51 -10.64 -14.35
CA ILE A 32 -3.86 -9.20 -14.38
C ILE A 32 -3.04 -8.43 -13.34
N LEU A 33 -2.91 -8.95 -12.13
CA LEU A 33 -2.13 -8.34 -11.06
C LEU A 33 -0.63 -8.34 -11.38
N ASP A 34 -0.12 -9.41 -11.96
CA ASP A 34 1.28 -9.54 -12.39
C ASP A 34 1.58 -8.65 -13.61
N THR A 35 0.58 -8.40 -14.48
CA THR A 35 0.68 -7.49 -15.64
C THR A 35 0.57 -6.02 -15.23
N SER A 36 -0.01 -5.74 -14.05
CA SER A 36 0.09 -4.42 -13.45
C SER A 36 1.56 -4.20 -13.08
N LYS A 37 2.27 -3.50 -13.97
CA LYS A 37 3.71 -3.24 -13.87
C LYS A 37 4.08 -2.99 -12.42
N GLY A 38 4.97 -3.82 -11.88
CA GLY A 38 5.60 -3.55 -10.59
C GLY A 38 6.01 -2.09 -10.57
N TYR A 39 5.56 -1.37 -9.56
CA TYR A 39 5.82 0.05 -9.42
C TYR A 39 7.33 0.26 -9.48
N THR A 40 7.79 0.87 -10.56
CA THR A 40 9.18 1.25 -10.75
C THR A 40 9.30 2.67 -10.22
N LEU A 41 10.16 2.86 -9.23
CA LEU A 41 10.44 4.18 -8.69
C LEU A 41 10.83 5.12 -9.83
N SER A 42 10.21 6.29 -9.86
CA SER A 42 10.71 7.39 -10.68
C SER A 42 12.10 7.81 -10.19
N PRO A 43 12.90 8.48 -11.05
CA PRO A 43 14.21 9.00 -10.64
C PRO A 43 14.13 9.95 -9.42
N GLU A 44 13.01 10.65 -9.26
CA GLU A 44 12.76 11.54 -8.12
C GLU A 44 12.51 10.76 -6.83
N GLU A 45 11.72 9.68 -6.90
CA GLU A 45 11.44 8.80 -5.76
C GLU A 45 12.69 8.01 -5.35
N GLU A 46 13.46 7.51 -6.32
CA GLU A 46 14.73 6.84 -6.05
C GLU A 46 15.76 7.78 -5.42
N LYS A 47 15.80 9.04 -5.86
CA LYS A 47 16.64 10.08 -5.29
C LYS A 47 16.22 10.42 -3.85
N ALA A 48 14.93 10.60 -3.59
CA ALA A 48 14.42 10.91 -2.25
C ALA A 48 14.73 9.77 -1.25
N ILE A 49 14.65 8.51 -1.70
CA ILE A 49 15.03 7.36 -0.87
C ILE A 49 16.53 7.36 -0.59
N LYS A 50 17.38 7.58 -1.61
CA LYS A 50 18.84 7.67 -1.41
C LYS A 50 19.23 8.80 -0.48
N GLU A 51 18.62 9.98 -0.61
CA GLU A 51 18.85 11.10 0.30
C GLU A 51 18.44 10.74 1.73
N ALA A 52 17.30 10.08 1.93
CA ALA A 52 16.87 9.62 3.24
C ALA A 52 17.82 8.55 3.83
N GLU A 53 18.35 7.64 3.01
CA GLU A 53 19.31 6.61 3.40
C GLU A 53 20.70 7.20 3.71
N GLU A 54 21.18 8.15 2.92
CA GLU A 54 22.45 8.87 3.16
C GLU A 54 22.38 9.75 4.42
N THR A 55 21.18 10.22 4.78
CA THR A 55 20.96 10.98 6.03
C THR A 55 20.92 10.07 7.27
N THR A 56 21.02 8.75 7.14
CA THR A 56 20.96 7.80 8.28
C THR A 56 22.19 7.84 9.23
N GLU A 57 23.21 8.66 8.95
CA GLU A 57 24.18 9.05 9.99
C GLU A 57 23.53 9.84 11.15
N HIS A 58 22.32 10.35 10.95
CA HIS A 58 21.49 10.95 12.01
C HIS A 58 20.24 10.10 12.22
N LYS A 59 20.37 9.08 13.08
CA LYS A 59 19.21 8.38 13.64
C LYS A 59 18.44 9.35 14.52
N TYR A 60 17.49 10.08 13.94
CA TYR A 60 16.53 10.87 14.71
C TYR A 60 15.73 9.93 15.59
N THR A 61 15.77 10.19 16.89
CA THR A 61 14.96 9.48 17.87
C THR A 61 13.51 9.91 17.73
N HIS A 62 12.59 9.13 18.29
CA HIS A 62 11.19 9.51 18.36
C HIS A 62 11.00 10.91 18.99
N GLU A 63 11.84 11.27 19.96
CA GLU A 63 11.80 12.57 20.62
C GLU A 63 12.18 13.71 19.66
N ASP A 64 13.19 13.51 18.81
CA ASP A 64 13.60 14.49 17.80
C ASP A 64 12.47 14.76 16.79
N ILE A 65 11.80 13.69 16.35
CA ILE A 65 10.68 13.77 15.40
C ILE A 65 9.49 14.49 16.03
N VAL A 66 9.15 14.17 17.28
CA VAL A 66 8.04 14.84 18.01
C VAL A 66 8.36 16.31 18.27
N ALA A 67 9.61 16.64 18.58
CA ALA A 67 10.05 18.03 18.80
C ALA A 67 9.96 18.87 17.52
N GLU A 68 10.47 18.36 16.39
CA GLU A 68 10.37 19.05 15.09
C GLU A 68 8.91 19.23 14.66
N ALA A 69 8.10 18.18 14.79
CA ALA A 69 6.71 18.21 14.38
C ALA A 69 5.86 19.17 15.24
N LYS A 70 6.14 19.27 16.55
CA LYS A 70 5.52 20.29 17.43
C LYS A 70 5.96 21.70 17.08
N ALA A 71 7.23 21.90 16.70
CA ALA A 71 7.73 23.22 16.29
C ALA A 71 7.07 23.69 14.97
N LYS A 72 6.89 22.77 14.02
CA LYS A 72 6.33 23.07 12.70
C LYS A 72 4.80 23.15 12.70
N TYR A 73 4.13 22.38 13.56
CA TYR A 73 2.68 22.30 13.67
C TYR A 73 2.22 22.43 15.13
N PRO A 74 2.31 23.63 15.73
CA PRO A 74 2.04 23.84 17.16
C PRO A 74 0.60 23.54 17.59
N ASN A 75 -0.34 23.55 16.64
CA ASN A 75 -1.76 23.26 16.90
C ASN A 75 -2.13 21.78 16.72
N LEU A 76 -1.17 20.93 16.31
CA LEU A 76 -1.39 19.50 16.15
C LEU A 76 -1.01 18.78 17.44
N ASN A 77 -1.94 17.99 17.98
CA ASN A 77 -1.69 17.20 19.18
C ASN A 77 -0.94 15.91 18.80
N ILE A 78 0.38 16.00 18.68
CA ILE A 78 1.26 14.87 18.35
C ILE A 78 1.61 14.15 19.66
N LYS A 79 1.20 12.88 19.76
CA LYS A 79 1.48 11.98 20.88
C LYS A 79 2.70 11.13 20.62
#